data_AF-A0A4Q7IZ70-F1
#
_entry.id   AF-A0A4Q7IZ70-F1
#
_cell.length_a   1.000
_cell.length_b   1.000
_cell.length_c   1.000
_cell.angle_alpha   90.00
_cell.angle_beta   90.00
_cell.angle_gamma   90.00
#
_symmetry.space_group_name_H-M   'P 1'
#
loop_
_entity.id
_entity.type
_entity.pdbx_description
1 polymer ?
#
loop_
_entity_poly.entity_id
_entity_poly.type
_entity_poly.pdbx_seq_one_letter_code
_entity_poly.pdbx_strand_id
1 'polypeptide(L)' 'EGKTMGHAGAIVSGSSGTAAAKKEALEAAGVKVGKTPTEAAAHVRRILEDT' A
#
# COMPACT_ATOMS: atom_id res chain seq x y z
N GLU A 1 -6.13 18.83 -11.08
CA GLU A 1 -6.48 17.70 -11.97
C GLU A 1 -5.96 16.39 -11.39
N GLY A 2 -6.74 15.31 -11.51
CA GLY A 2 -6.31 13.98 -11.11
C GLY A 2 -5.52 13.27 -12.21
N LYS A 3 -4.52 12.47 -11.85
CA LYS A 3 -3.65 11.75 -12.80
C LYS A 3 -3.96 10.26 -12.78
N THR A 4 -4.28 9.69 -13.93
CA THR A 4 -4.50 8.25 -14.11
C THR A 4 -3.19 7.52 -14.39
N MET A 5 -3.05 6.31 -13.84
CA MET A 5 -1.84 5.49 -13.97
C MET A 5 -2.20 4.14 -14.63
N GLY A 6 -2.67 4.19 -15.87
CA GLY A 6 -3.00 3.02 -16.69
C GLY A 6 -4.35 2.38 -16.36
N HIS A 7 -4.51 1.82 -15.16
CA HIS A 7 -5.78 1.21 -14.74
C HIS A 7 -6.84 2.29 -14.50
N ALA A 8 -8.09 2.07 -14.95
CA ALA A 8 -9.15 3.08 -14.90
C ALA A 8 -9.40 3.63 -13.48
N GLY A 9 -9.33 2.76 -12.46
CA GLY A 9 -9.48 3.15 -11.05
C GLY A 9 -8.19 3.66 -10.37
N ALA A 10 -7.03 3.60 -11.04
CA ALA A 10 -5.76 4.06 -10.48
C ALA A 10 -5.60 5.56 -10.71
N ILE A 11 -6.34 6.36 -9.95
CA ILE A 11 -6.32 7.82 -10.01
C ILE A 11 -6.06 8.44 -8.64
N VAL A 12 -5.19 9.45 -8.62
CA VAL A 12 -5.03 10.36 -7.48
C VAL A 12 -5.73 11.67 -7.83
N SER A 13 -6.68 12.12 -7.01
CA SER A 13 -7.43 13.37 -7.22
C SER A 13 -7.23 14.31 -6.03
N GLY A 14 -6.47 15.39 -6.24
CA GLY A 14 -6.07 16.29 -5.14
C GLY A 14 -5.22 15.55 -4.11
N SER A 15 -5.61 15.62 -2.83
CA SER A 15 -4.97 14.90 -1.71
C SER A 15 -5.54 13.48 -1.48
N SER A 16 -6.60 13.09 -2.20
CA SER A 16 -7.30 11.82 -2.02
C SER A 16 -6.79 10.73 -2.97
N GLY A 17 -6.83 9.47 -2.51
CA GLY A 17 -6.41 8.31 -3.30
C GLY A 17 -4.89 8.09 -3.35
N THR A 18 -4.11 8.84 -2.57
CA THR A 18 -2.65 8.69 -2.52
C THR A 18 -2.23 7.37 -1.88
N ALA A 19 -1.07 6.85 -2.30
CA ALA A 19 -0.47 5.66 -1.69
C ALA A 19 -0.14 5.89 -0.20
N ALA A 20 0.30 7.11 0.15
CA ALA A 20 0.65 7.47 1.52
C ALA A 20 -0.55 7.38 2.48
N ALA A 21 -1.71 7.94 2.09
CA ALA A 21 -2.92 7.87 2.91
C ALA A 21 -3.41 6.43 3.11
N LYS A 22 -3.32 5.59 2.06
CA LYS A 22 -3.66 4.16 2.17
C LYS A 22 -2.71 3.41 3.09
N LYS A 23 -1.42 3.72 3.01
CA LYS A 23 -0.39 3.14 3.87
C LYS A 23 -0.69 3.44 5.35
N GLU A 24 -0.91 4.71 5.68
CA GLU A 24 -1.21 5.15 7.04
C GLU A 24 -2.46 4.45 7.61
N ALA A 25 -3.53 4.37 6.82
CA ALA A 25 -4.76 3.69 7.24
C ALA A 25 -4.55 2.19 7.53
N LEU A 26 -3.77 1.51 6.70
CA LEU A 26 -3.44 0.09 6.89
C LEU A 26 -2.54 -0.13 8.12
N GLU A 27 -1.52 0.72 8.30
CA GLU A 27 -0.63 0.66 9.47
C GLU A 27 -1.38 0.95 10.77
N ALA A 28 -2.32 1.91 10.77
CA ALA A 28 -3.19 2.19 11.91
C ALA A 28 -4.10 1.00 12.27
N ALA A 29 -4.44 0.15 11.29
CA ALA A 29 -5.15 -1.11 11.51
C ALA A 29 -4.24 -2.29 11.91
N GLY A 30 -2.95 -2.06 12.13
CA GLY A 30 -1.97 -3.08 12.52
C GLY A 30 -1.37 -3.89 11.36
N VAL A 31 -1.63 -3.50 10.11
CA VAL A 31 -1.07 -4.17 8.92
C VAL A 31 0.35 -3.65 8.66
N LYS A 32 1.31 -4.56 8.46
CA LYS A 32 2.66 -4.20 7.99
C LYS A 32 2.61 -3.88 6.49
N VAL A 33 2.93 -2.63 6.11
CA VAL A 33 2.90 -2.18 4.72
C VAL A 33 4.31 -1.96 4.17
N GLY A 34 4.70 -2.77 3.18
CA GLY A 34 5.97 -2.62 2.47
C GLY A 34 6.00 -1.37 1.59
N LYS A 35 7.15 -0.68 1.54
CA LYS A 35 7.41 0.44 0.62
C LYS A 35 7.71 -0.05 -0.80
N THR A 36 8.15 -1.30 -0.94
CA THR A 36 8.41 -1.95 -2.22
C THR A 36 7.62 -3.27 -2.34
N PRO A 37 7.36 -3.76 -3.57
CA PRO A 37 6.73 -5.07 -3.76
C PRO A 37 7.52 -6.21 -3.07
N THR A 38 8.85 -6.13 -3.07
CA THR A 38 9.72 -7.12 -2.44
C THR A 38 9.57 -7.13 -0.91
N GLU A 39 9.45 -5.97 -0.28
CA GLU A 39 9.20 -5.88 1.17
C GLU A 39 7.86 -6.50 1.56
N ALA A 40 6.81 -6.32 0.75
CA ALA A 40 5.52 -6.96 0.99
C ALA A 40 5.65 -8.49 1.00
N ALA A 41 6.40 -9.07 0.04
CA ALA A 41 6.67 -10.51 0.01
C ALA A 41 7.47 -10.97 1.24
N ALA A 42 8.49 -10.20 1.65
CA ALA A 42 9.28 -10.50 2.83
C ALA A 42 8.45 -10.50 4.13
N HIS A 43 7.47 -9.59 4.27
CA HIS A 43 6.56 -9.57 5.40
C HIS A 43 5.73 -10.84 5.51
N VAL A 44 5.15 -11.30 4.39
CA VAL A 44 4.37 -12.55 4.36
C VAL A 44 5.24 -13.73 4.73
N ARG A 45 6.43 -13.85 4.12
CA ARG A 45 7.36 -14.94 4.41
C ARG A 45 7.70 -15.00 5.90
N ARG A 46 8.01 -13.86 6.50
CA ARG A 46 8.33 -13.79 7.94
C ARG A 46 7.16 -14.22 8.82
N ILE A 47 5.93 -13.82 8.50
CA ILE A 47 4.73 -14.24 9.26
C ILE A 47 4.57 -15.76 9.22
N LEU A 48 4.85 -16.40 8.08
CA LEU A 48 4.78 -17.84 7.91
C LEU A 48 5.92 -18.59 8.63
N GLU A 49 7.12 -17.99 8.69
CA GLU A 49 8.27 -18.55 9.41
C GLU A 49 8.15 -18.42 10.94
N ASP A 50 7.43 -17.39 11.42
CA ASP A 50 7.17 -17.13 12.85
C ASP A 50 5.98 -17.96 13.40
N THR A 51 5.41 -18.89 12.62
CA THR A 51 4.31 -19.82 13.01
C THR A 51 4.82 -21.24 13.25
#